data_AF-A0A3B8WKL0-F1
#
_entry.id   AF-A0A3B8WKL0-F1
#
_cell.length_a   1.000
_cell.length_b   1.000
_cell.length_c   1.000
_cell.angle_alpha   90.00
_cell.angle_beta   90.00
_cell.angle_gamma   90.00
#
_symmetry.space_group_name_H-M   'P 1'
#
loop_
_entity.id
_entity.type
_entity.pdbx_description
1 polymer ?
#
loop_
_entity_poly.entity_id
_entity_poly.type
_entity_poly.pdbx_seq_one_letter_code
_entity_poly.pdbx_strand_id
1 'polypeptide(L)'
;QMYLVAFNYITHSPELSLAMAGIFVILCQIKINVTNAYAGSIAWSNFFSRLTHSHPGRVVWLVFNVAIALLVMELGVYRALEETLGFYGIVAIAWVGALVADLVINKPLGLSPAHIEFKRAHLYDINPVGVGAMITASVVGITCHTGVLGDYAQALSHFIALAVALVTAPLIAWKTGGRFYTARPFVPLATDHQLVGCSICEHRFEPEDVTHCPAYDGAICSLCCSLDARCEDACKPGAGYQEQMQQFLGRFLPAPLLSALRSRLGHFLSLLVVINGFSALLL
;
A
#
# COMPACT_ATOMS: atom_id res chain seq x y z
N GLN A 1 -27.50 -14.58 -18.39
CA GLN A 1 -27.95 -15.39 -19.55
C GLN A 1 -26.89 -16.38 -20.04
N MET A 2 -25.59 -16.02 -20.14
CA MET A 2 -24.54 -16.99 -20.55
C MET A 2 -24.50 -18.26 -19.68
N TYR A 3 -24.52 -18.15 -18.35
CA TYR A 3 -24.48 -19.33 -17.46
C TYR A 3 -25.72 -20.23 -17.59
N LEU A 4 -26.90 -19.66 -17.83
CA LEU A 4 -28.13 -20.41 -18.08
C LEU A 4 -28.01 -21.27 -19.34
N VAL A 5 -27.47 -20.70 -20.42
CA VAL A 5 -27.22 -21.43 -21.67
C VAL A 5 -26.20 -22.55 -21.44
N ALA A 6 -25.11 -22.26 -20.72
CA ALA A 6 -24.08 -23.26 -20.41
C ALA A 6 -24.62 -24.45 -19.60
N PHE A 7 -25.44 -24.20 -18.57
CA PHE A 7 -26.02 -25.28 -17.75
C PHE A 7 -27.13 -26.04 -18.48
N ASN A 8 -27.83 -25.42 -19.43
CA ASN A 8 -28.84 -26.08 -20.27
C ASN A 8 -28.25 -27.17 -21.15
N TYR A 9 -27.04 -26.96 -21.69
CA TYR A 9 -26.31 -28.00 -22.43
C TYR A 9 -26.02 -29.26 -21.59
N ILE A 10 -25.99 -29.16 -20.26
CA ILE A 10 -25.66 -30.27 -19.36
C ILE A 10 -26.92 -30.93 -18.79
N THR A 11 -27.95 -30.14 -18.47
CA THR A 11 -29.13 -30.63 -17.71
C THR A 11 -30.36 -30.89 -18.55
N HIS A 12 -30.42 -30.41 -19.79
CA HIS A 12 -31.54 -30.56 -20.74
C HIS A 12 -32.93 -30.16 -20.18
N SER A 13 -32.99 -29.52 -19.01
CA SER A 13 -34.21 -29.12 -18.31
C SER A 13 -34.06 -27.66 -17.87
N PRO A 14 -34.96 -26.76 -18.33
CA PRO A 14 -34.84 -25.32 -18.06
C PRO A 14 -34.84 -24.97 -16.57
N GLU A 15 -35.65 -25.68 -15.77
CA GLU A 15 -35.78 -25.44 -14.33
C GLU A 15 -34.49 -25.80 -13.57
N LEU A 16 -33.88 -26.94 -13.90
CA LEU A 16 -32.63 -27.37 -13.27
C LEU A 16 -31.45 -26.48 -13.68
N SER A 17 -31.42 -26.02 -14.93
CA SER A 17 -30.44 -25.05 -15.41
C SER A 17 -30.53 -23.72 -14.65
N LEU A 18 -31.75 -23.23 -14.39
CA LEU A 18 -31.98 -22.02 -13.63
C LEU A 18 -31.54 -22.17 -12.17
N ALA A 19 -31.88 -23.30 -11.54
CA ALA A 19 -31.44 -23.60 -10.18
C ALA A 19 -29.90 -23.65 -10.09
N MET A 20 -29.23 -24.35 -11.02
CA MET A 20 -27.77 -24.43 -11.06
C MET A 20 -27.11 -23.08 -11.33
N ALA A 21 -27.64 -22.29 -12.27
CA ALA A 21 -27.13 -20.95 -12.53
C ALA A 21 -27.29 -20.03 -11.31
N GLY A 22 -28.43 -20.12 -10.62
CA GLY A 22 -28.69 -19.38 -9.39
C GLY A 22 -27.71 -19.76 -8.27
N ILE A 23 -27.54 -21.06 -8.00
CA ILE A 23 -26.58 -21.56 -7.00
C ILE A 23 -25.16 -21.11 -7.36
N PHE A 24 -24.75 -21.26 -8.62
CA PHE A 24 -23.43 -20.85 -9.08
C PHE A 24 -23.18 -19.34 -8.86
N VAL A 25 -24.14 -18.50 -9.24
CA VAL A 25 -24.04 -17.04 -9.02
C VAL A 25 -23.93 -16.73 -7.53
N ILE A 26 -24.77 -17.35 -6.68
CA ILE A 26 -24.71 -17.15 -5.23
C ILE A 26 -23.34 -17.55 -4.67
N LEU A 27 -22.81 -18.70 -5.06
CA LEU A 27 -21.49 -19.17 -4.62
C LEU A 27 -20.37 -18.23 -5.06
N CYS A 28 -20.40 -17.75 -6.31
CA CYS A 28 -19.44 -16.78 -6.81
C CYS A 28 -19.51 -15.47 -6.03
N GLN A 29 -20.72 -14.94 -5.80
CA GLN A 29 -20.91 -13.68 -5.08
C GLN A 29 -20.47 -13.79 -3.61
N ILE A 30 -20.81 -14.89 -2.93
CA ILE A 30 -20.34 -15.13 -1.56
C ILE A 30 -18.81 -15.15 -1.53
N LYS A 31 -18.16 -15.88 -2.44
CA LYS A 31 -16.70 -15.97 -2.49
C LYS A 31 -16.03 -14.60 -2.71
N ILE A 32 -16.56 -13.81 -3.64
CA ILE A 32 -16.04 -12.47 -3.95
C ILE A 32 -16.23 -11.55 -2.74
N ASN A 33 -17.43 -11.51 -2.17
CA ASN A 33 -17.74 -10.64 -1.03
C ASN A 33 -16.95 -11.00 0.23
N VAL A 34 -16.78 -12.29 0.53
CA VAL A 34 -15.95 -12.75 1.66
C VAL A 34 -14.49 -12.35 1.45
N THR A 35 -13.98 -12.48 0.23
CA THR A 35 -12.59 -12.12 -0.10
C THR A 35 -12.37 -10.61 0.04
N ASN A 36 -13.31 -9.79 -0.47
CA ASN A 36 -13.26 -8.32 -0.34
C ASN A 36 -13.38 -7.86 1.12
N ALA A 37 -14.26 -8.48 1.91
CA ALA A 37 -14.41 -8.18 3.32
C ALA A 37 -13.16 -8.54 4.13
N TYR A 38 -12.57 -9.70 3.84
CA TYR A 38 -11.33 -10.15 4.47
C TYR A 38 -10.16 -9.21 4.14
N ALA A 39 -9.91 -8.94 2.86
CA ALA A 39 -8.85 -8.04 2.42
C ALA A 39 -9.01 -6.63 2.99
N GLY A 40 -10.23 -6.09 2.99
CA GLY A 40 -10.55 -4.81 3.59
C GLY A 40 -10.24 -4.78 5.09
N SER A 41 -10.61 -5.82 5.84
CA SER A 41 -10.33 -5.88 7.29
C SER A 41 -8.84 -5.82 7.62
N ILE A 42 -7.98 -6.43 6.79
CA ILE A 42 -6.51 -6.39 6.94
C ILE A 42 -5.96 -5.01 6.57
N ALA A 43 -6.47 -4.42 5.47
CA ALA A 43 -6.05 -3.10 5.04
C ALA A 43 -6.33 -2.04 6.14
N TRP A 44 -7.55 -2.05 6.69
CA TRP A 44 -7.93 -1.17 7.78
C TRP A 44 -7.12 -1.42 9.05
N SER A 45 -6.92 -2.70 9.44
CA SER A 45 -6.12 -3.00 10.63
C SER A 45 -4.67 -2.53 10.50
N ASN A 46 -4.07 -2.67 9.32
CA ASN A 46 -2.71 -2.22 9.04
C ASN A 46 -2.61 -0.69 8.98
N PHE A 47 -3.61 -0.02 8.40
CA PHE A 47 -3.63 1.43 8.32
C PHE A 47 -3.76 2.07 9.71
N PHE A 48 -4.74 1.64 10.50
CA PHE A 48 -5.00 2.22 11.82
C PHE A 48 -3.96 1.80 12.85
N SER A 49 -3.41 0.59 12.80
CA SER A 49 -2.29 0.23 13.69
C SER A 49 -1.08 1.15 13.49
N ARG A 50 -0.86 1.65 12.27
CA ARG A 50 0.19 2.64 11.99
C ARG A 50 -0.19 4.06 12.39
N LEU A 51 -1.46 4.45 12.22
CA LEU A 51 -1.91 5.81 12.46
C LEU A 51 -2.21 6.10 13.94
N THR A 52 -2.86 5.17 14.63
CA THR A 52 -3.35 5.34 16.01
C THR A 52 -2.58 4.50 17.02
N HIS A 53 -1.61 3.68 16.58
CA HIS A 53 -0.84 2.78 17.44
C HIS A 53 -1.73 1.82 18.27
N SER A 54 -2.94 1.55 17.77
CA SER A 54 -3.93 0.71 18.44
C SER A 54 -4.44 -0.38 17.50
N HIS A 55 -4.61 -1.59 18.02
CA HIS A 55 -5.03 -2.75 17.25
C HIS A 55 -6.19 -3.49 17.93
N PRO A 56 -7.45 -3.01 17.79
CA PRO A 56 -8.63 -3.54 18.50
C PRO A 56 -9.13 -4.91 18.00
N GLY A 57 -8.33 -5.63 17.20
CA GLY A 57 -8.65 -6.95 16.66
C GLY A 57 -9.35 -6.92 15.31
N ARG A 58 -9.21 -8.02 14.53
CA ARG A 58 -9.66 -8.11 13.13
C ARG A 58 -11.18 -7.98 12.98
N VAL A 59 -11.95 -8.49 13.93
CA VAL A 59 -13.43 -8.52 13.87
C VAL A 59 -14.01 -7.11 13.79
N VAL A 60 -13.45 -6.17 14.56
CA VAL A 60 -13.88 -4.76 14.56
C VAL A 60 -13.74 -4.17 13.16
N TRP A 61 -12.60 -4.40 12.52
CA TRP A 61 -12.32 -3.90 11.16
C TRP A 61 -13.18 -4.58 10.09
N LEU A 62 -13.54 -5.85 10.27
CA LEU A 62 -14.48 -6.53 9.39
C LEU A 62 -15.87 -5.90 9.46
N VAL A 63 -16.40 -5.70 10.67
CA VAL A 63 -17.71 -5.07 10.87
C VAL A 63 -17.71 -3.64 10.31
N PHE A 64 -16.67 -2.87 10.60
CA PHE A 64 -16.49 -1.52 10.05
C PHE A 64 -16.50 -1.49 8.52
N ASN A 65 -15.72 -2.34 7.87
CA ASN A 65 -15.62 -2.40 6.42
C ASN A 65 -16.95 -2.80 5.76
N VAL A 66 -17.64 -3.80 6.31
CA VAL A 66 -18.93 -4.27 5.79
C VAL A 66 -20.02 -3.21 6.01
N ALA A 67 -20.02 -2.52 7.17
CA ALA A 67 -20.99 -1.46 7.46
C ALA A 67 -20.87 -0.29 6.48
N ILE A 68 -19.64 0.16 6.18
CA ILE A 68 -19.42 1.23 5.18
C ILE A 68 -19.85 0.75 3.78
N ALA A 69 -19.49 -0.47 3.40
CA ALA A 69 -19.90 -1.02 2.11
C ALA A 69 -21.43 -1.06 1.95
N LEU A 70 -22.15 -1.53 2.99
CA LEU A 70 -23.62 -1.54 3.02
C LEU A 70 -24.19 -0.12 2.94
N LEU A 71 -23.65 0.82 3.73
CA LEU A 71 -24.11 2.21 3.71
C LEU A 71 -23.97 2.83 2.32
N VAL A 72 -22.83 2.65 1.65
CA VAL A 72 -22.58 3.18 0.30
C VAL A 72 -23.53 2.55 -0.73
N MET A 73 -23.84 1.25 -0.59
CA MET A 73 -24.81 0.56 -1.45
C MET A 73 -26.24 1.10 -1.24
N GLU A 74 -26.66 1.30 0.01
CA GLU A 74 -28.00 1.84 0.36
C GLU A 74 -28.18 3.30 -0.07
N LEU A 75 -27.11 4.10 -0.02
CA LEU A 75 -27.13 5.50 -0.47
C LEU A 75 -27.17 5.66 -2.00
N GLY A 76 -27.10 4.57 -2.76
CA GLY A 76 -27.25 4.61 -4.22
C GLY A 76 -26.12 5.34 -4.96
N VAL A 77 -24.93 5.44 -4.36
CA VAL A 77 -23.75 6.17 -4.91
C VAL A 77 -23.10 5.45 -6.10
N TYR A 78 -23.76 4.42 -6.65
CA TYR A 78 -23.21 3.52 -7.66
C TYR A 78 -22.72 4.23 -8.93
N ARG A 79 -23.47 5.22 -9.44
CA ARG A 79 -23.08 5.95 -10.66
C ARG A 79 -21.81 6.79 -10.47
N ALA A 80 -21.68 7.46 -9.33
CA ALA A 80 -20.48 8.22 -9.01
C ALA A 80 -19.27 7.30 -8.81
N LEU A 81 -19.49 6.11 -8.22
CA LEU A 81 -18.45 5.09 -8.11
C LEU A 81 -18.00 4.64 -9.51
N GLU A 82 -18.92 4.31 -10.41
CA GLU A 82 -18.60 3.81 -11.75
C GLU A 82 -17.69 4.76 -12.56
N GLU A 83 -17.94 6.07 -12.50
CA GLU A 83 -17.07 7.06 -13.15
C GLU A 83 -15.68 7.14 -12.51
N THR A 84 -15.59 6.98 -11.19
CA THR A 84 -14.29 6.99 -10.47
C THR A 84 -13.52 5.67 -10.59
N LEU A 85 -14.19 4.57 -10.93
CA LEU A 85 -13.58 3.24 -11.04
C LEU A 85 -12.46 3.20 -12.10
N GLY A 86 -12.60 3.97 -13.19
CA GLY A 86 -11.57 4.08 -14.22
C GLY A 86 -10.26 4.68 -13.69
N PHE A 87 -10.36 5.78 -12.92
CA PHE A 87 -9.20 6.40 -12.27
C PHE A 87 -8.60 5.50 -11.20
N TYR A 88 -9.44 4.84 -10.39
CA TYR A 88 -9.00 3.88 -9.39
C TYR A 88 -8.24 2.70 -10.02
N GLY A 89 -8.72 2.18 -11.14
CA GLY A 89 -8.08 1.11 -11.90
C GLY A 89 -6.66 1.46 -12.35
N ILE A 90 -6.44 2.71 -12.76
CA ILE A 90 -5.11 3.21 -13.17
C ILE A 90 -4.14 3.25 -11.98
N VAL A 91 -4.59 3.73 -10.82
CA VAL A 91 -3.75 3.76 -9.62
C VAL A 91 -3.44 2.34 -9.14
N ALA A 92 -4.44 1.46 -9.15
CA ALA A 92 -4.28 0.06 -8.77
C ALA A 92 -3.29 -0.67 -9.69
N ILE A 93 -3.39 -0.50 -11.01
CA ILE A 93 -2.45 -1.13 -11.96
C ILE A 93 -1.04 -0.54 -11.87
N ALA A 94 -0.90 0.76 -11.60
CA ALA A 94 0.39 1.39 -11.35
C ALA A 94 1.06 0.82 -10.09
N TRP A 95 0.30 0.62 -9.02
CA TRP A 95 0.80 0.02 -7.78
C TRP A 95 1.21 -1.45 -7.97
N VAL A 96 0.35 -2.27 -8.56
CA VAL A 96 0.67 -3.68 -8.88
C VAL A 96 1.86 -3.74 -9.83
N GLY A 97 1.90 -2.88 -10.86
CA GLY A 97 2.98 -2.80 -11.83
C GLY A 97 4.33 -2.49 -11.18
N ALA A 98 4.37 -1.54 -10.23
CA ALA A 98 5.59 -1.22 -9.49
C ALA A 98 6.06 -2.39 -8.63
N LEU A 99 5.13 -3.11 -7.99
CA LEU A 99 5.44 -4.32 -7.20
C LEU A 99 5.97 -5.45 -8.08
N VAL A 100 5.33 -5.70 -9.23
CA VAL A 100 5.78 -6.70 -10.21
C VAL A 100 7.17 -6.34 -10.75
N ALA A 101 7.41 -5.08 -11.09
CA ALA A 101 8.70 -4.61 -11.54
C ALA A 101 9.79 -4.89 -10.49
N ASP A 102 9.50 -4.66 -9.21
CA ASP A 102 10.49 -4.88 -8.16
C ASP A 102 10.83 -6.37 -7.98
N LEU A 103 9.81 -7.22 -7.94
CA LEU A 103 9.98 -8.65 -7.69
C LEU A 103 10.54 -9.41 -8.90
N VAL A 104 10.11 -9.04 -10.12
CA VAL A 104 10.41 -9.78 -11.35
C VAL A 104 11.56 -9.16 -12.13
N ILE A 105 11.85 -7.86 -11.98
CA ILE A 105 12.91 -7.16 -12.73
C ILE A 105 14.05 -6.77 -11.79
N ASN A 106 13.78 -5.97 -10.75
CA ASN A 106 14.86 -5.44 -9.89
C ASN A 106 15.59 -6.54 -9.12
N LYS A 107 14.84 -7.52 -8.60
CA LYS A 107 15.40 -8.62 -7.83
C LYS A 107 16.37 -9.50 -8.63
N PRO A 108 16.03 -10.05 -9.81
CA PRO A 108 16.99 -10.82 -10.59
C PRO A 108 18.14 -9.98 -11.18
N LEU A 109 17.95 -8.68 -11.39
CA LEU A 109 19.02 -7.76 -11.81
C LEU A 109 19.97 -7.36 -10.66
N GLY A 110 19.72 -7.80 -9.43
CA GLY A 110 20.54 -7.45 -8.27
C GLY A 110 20.37 -6.01 -7.78
N LEU A 111 19.33 -5.30 -8.25
CA LEU A 111 19.00 -3.94 -7.80
C LEU A 111 18.23 -3.94 -6.47
N SER A 112 17.56 -5.06 -6.16
CA SER A 112 16.81 -5.29 -4.91
C SER A 112 17.43 -6.46 -4.12
N PRO A 113 17.43 -6.43 -2.78
CA PRO A 113 17.96 -7.51 -1.96
C PRO A 113 17.32 -8.88 -2.25
N ALA A 114 18.10 -9.95 -2.12
CA ALA A 114 17.62 -11.33 -2.35
C ALA A 114 16.58 -11.77 -1.30
N HIS A 115 16.73 -11.32 -0.05
CA HIS A 115 15.79 -11.59 1.03
C HIS A 115 14.80 -10.42 1.18
N ILE A 116 13.51 -10.74 1.34
CA ILE A 116 12.47 -9.73 1.56
C ILE A 116 12.35 -9.50 3.06
N GLU A 117 12.78 -8.33 3.49
CA GLU A 117 12.71 -7.92 4.88
C GLU A 117 11.29 -7.41 5.20
N PHE A 118 10.64 -7.99 6.21
CA PHE A 118 9.29 -7.61 6.64
C PHE A 118 9.29 -6.72 7.89
N LYS A 119 10.40 -6.68 8.65
CA LYS A 119 10.47 -5.99 9.93
C LYS A 119 10.56 -4.49 9.75
N ARG A 120 9.62 -3.76 10.36
CA ARG A 120 9.56 -2.28 10.34
C ARG A 120 10.90 -1.63 10.72
N ALA A 121 11.59 -2.18 11.71
CA ALA A 121 12.86 -1.65 12.21
C ALA A 121 13.99 -1.62 11.16
N HIS A 122 13.88 -2.41 10.09
CA HIS A 122 14.90 -2.53 9.04
C HIS A 122 14.50 -1.84 7.74
N LEU A 123 13.28 -1.33 7.64
CA LEU A 123 12.74 -0.73 6.43
C LEU A 123 12.70 0.79 6.54
N TYR A 124 12.96 1.49 5.43
CA TYR A 124 12.64 2.91 5.31
C TYR A 124 11.12 3.12 5.33
N ASP A 125 10.67 4.24 5.88
CA ASP A 125 9.23 4.57 5.89
C ASP A 125 8.71 4.77 4.46
N ILE A 126 9.52 5.42 3.62
CA ILE A 126 9.22 5.64 2.21
C ILE A 126 10.35 5.06 1.35
N ASN A 127 10.00 4.08 0.52
CA ASN A 127 10.87 3.61 -0.55
C ASN A 127 10.54 4.36 -1.86
N PRO A 128 11.43 5.25 -2.35
CA PRO A 128 11.20 6.02 -3.57
C PRO A 128 11.12 5.17 -4.83
N VAL A 129 11.64 3.94 -4.82
CA VAL A 129 11.54 3.02 -5.98
C VAL A 129 10.08 2.67 -6.25
N GLY A 130 9.39 2.13 -5.25
CA GLY A 130 7.98 1.73 -5.40
C GLY A 130 7.03 2.93 -5.47
N VAL A 131 7.14 3.85 -4.50
CA VAL A 131 6.24 5.02 -4.42
C VAL A 131 6.45 5.96 -5.59
N GLY A 132 7.71 6.23 -5.97
CA GLY A 132 8.02 7.08 -7.12
C GLY A 132 7.48 6.50 -8.42
N ALA A 133 7.73 5.21 -8.68
CA ALA A 133 7.23 4.53 -9.88
C ALA A 133 5.69 4.53 -9.95
N MET A 134 5.02 4.20 -8.84
CA MET A 134 3.56 4.19 -8.74
C MET A 134 2.98 5.58 -9.02
N ILE A 135 3.54 6.64 -8.42
CA ILE A 135 3.07 8.03 -8.64
C ILE A 135 3.28 8.43 -10.09
N THR A 136 4.47 8.21 -10.66
CA THR A 136 4.76 8.58 -12.05
C THR A 136 3.85 7.83 -13.03
N ALA A 137 3.63 6.54 -12.81
CA ALA A 137 2.75 5.72 -13.63
C ALA A 137 1.28 6.14 -13.50
N SER A 138 0.82 6.47 -12.28
CA SER A 138 -0.54 6.96 -12.04
C SER A 138 -0.77 8.30 -12.73
N VAL A 139 0.16 9.25 -12.60
CA VAL A 139 0.06 10.57 -13.26
C VAL A 139 -0.02 10.40 -14.77
N VAL A 140 0.91 9.65 -15.38
CA VAL A 140 0.90 9.43 -16.83
C VAL A 140 -0.37 8.70 -17.27
N GLY A 141 -0.78 7.65 -16.55
CA GLY A 141 -2.00 6.89 -16.86
C GLY A 141 -3.26 7.75 -16.79
N ILE A 142 -3.39 8.59 -15.76
CA ILE A 142 -4.52 9.51 -15.59
C ILE A 142 -4.48 10.56 -16.71
N THR A 143 -3.33 11.14 -17.03
CA THR A 143 -3.21 12.08 -18.16
C THR A 143 -3.63 11.43 -19.47
N CYS A 144 -3.23 10.19 -19.75
CA CYS A 144 -3.71 9.44 -20.91
C CYS A 144 -5.24 9.25 -20.87
N HIS A 145 -5.79 8.91 -19.70
CA HIS A 145 -7.22 8.67 -19.53
C HIS A 145 -8.10 9.90 -19.74
N THR A 146 -7.58 11.11 -19.52
CA THR A 146 -8.28 12.37 -19.83
C THR A 146 -8.44 12.65 -21.32
N GLY A 147 -7.75 11.90 -22.21
CA GLY A 147 -7.86 12.08 -23.66
C GLY A 147 -6.96 13.19 -24.24
N VAL A 148 -6.21 13.92 -23.41
CA VAL A 148 -5.30 15.00 -23.86
C VAL A 148 -4.23 14.51 -24.85
N LEU A 149 -3.86 13.24 -24.78
CA LEU A 149 -2.85 12.60 -25.63
C LEU A 149 -3.45 11.85 -26.83
N GLY A 150 -4.75 11.98 -27.07
CA GLY A 150 -5.49 11.34 -28.17
C GLY A 150 -6.20 10.03 -27.81
N ASP A 151 -7.10 9.59 -28.69
CA ASP A 151 -8.04 8.48 -28.44
C ASP A 151 -7.34 7.14 -28.18
N TYR A 152 -6.24 6.88 -28.90
CA TYR A 152 -5.46 5.65 -28.72
C TYR A 152 -4.81 5.58 -27.33
N ALA A 153 -4.27 6.69 -26.84
CA ALA A 153 -3.66 6.76 -25.52
C ALA A 153 -4.71 6.61 -24.41
N GLN A 154 -5.90 7.16 -24.63
CA GLN A 154 -7.03 7.03 -23.72
C GLN A 154 -7.49 5.58 -23.58
N ALA A 155 -7.68 4.87 -24.71
CA ALA A 155 -8.08 3.47 -24.72
C ALA A 155 -7.03 2.55 -24.08
N LEU A 156 -5.74 2.88 -24.20
CA LEU A 156 -4.63 2.09 -23.68
C LEU A 156 -4.09 2.59 -22.33
N SER A 157 -4.79 3.50 -21.65
CA SER A 157 -4.28 4.19 -20.44
C SER A 157 -3.76 3.23 -19.37
N HIS A 158 -4.47 2.12 -19.13
CA HIS A 158 -4.10 1.11 -18.13
C HIS A 158 -2.82 0.34 -18.53
N PHE A 159 -2.67 0.03 -19.82
CA PHE A 159 -1.47 -0.63 -20.34
C PHE A 159 -0.26 0.33 -20.32
N ILE A 160 -0.48 1.60 -20.62
CA ILE A 160 0.56 2.63 -20.54
C ILE A 160 0.99 2.81 -19.09
N ALA A 161 0.06 2.93 -18.13
CA ALA A 161 0.38 3.03 -16.71
C ALA A 161 1.22 1.84 -16.23
N LEU A 162 0.83 0.62 -16.61
CA LEU A 162 1.61 -0.58 -16.31
C LEU A 162 3.01 -0.53 -16.91
N ALA A 163 3.14 -0.19 -18.20
CA ALA A 163 4.42 -0.08 -18.88
C ALA A 163 5.34 0.97 -18.23
N VAL A 164 4.79 2.13 -17.87
CA VAL A 164 5.51 3.18 -17.16
C VAL A 164 5.98 2.67 -15.80
N ALA A 165 5.14 1.98 -15.02
CA ALA A 165 5.54 1.41 -13.73
C ALA A 165 6.70 0.41 -13.88
N LEU A 166 6.60 -0.49 -14.88
CA LEU A 166 7.63 -1.50 -15.19
C LEU A 166 8.97 -0.91 -15.62
N VAL A 167 8.98 0.29 -16.20
CA VAL A 167 10.21 0.98 -16.64
C VAL A 167 10.76 1.90 -15.54
N THR A 168 9.89 2.67 -14.89
CA THR A 168 10.29 3.65 -13.87
C THR A 168 10.82 3.01 -12.61
N ALA A 169 10.27 1.88 -12.15
CA ALA A 169 10.78 1.23 -10.94
C ALA A 169 12.24 0.76 -11.10
N PRO A 170 12.64 0.05 -12.17
CA PRO A 170 14.06 -0.26 -12.41
C PRO A 170 14.94 0.97 -12.61
N LEU A 171 14.46 2.00 -13.31
CA LEU A 171 15.24 3.24 -13.50
C LEU A 171 15.52 3.94 -12.17
N ILE A 172 14.54 4.02 -11.27
CA ILE A 172 14.70 4.62 -9.95
C ILE A 172 15.60 3.72 -9.08
N ALA A 173 15.42 2.40 -9.11
CA ALA A 173 16.27 1.46 -8.37
C ALA A 173 17.74 1.56 -8.79
N TRP A 174 18.00 1.61 -10.10
CA TRP A 174 19.33 1.81 -10.67
C TRP A 174 19.94 3.15 -10.25
N LYS A 175 19.19 4.25 -10.38
CA LYS A 175 19.65 5.59 -9.98
C LYS A 175 19.93 5.71 -8.49
N THR A 176 19.13 5.03 -7.66
CA THR A 176 19.29 5.05 -6.20
C THR A 176 20.30 4.03 -5.68
N GLY A 177 20.76 3.11 -6.53
CA GLY A 177 21.73 2.08 -6.18
C GLY A 177 21.25 1.15 -5.06
N GLY A 178 19.94 0.89 -4.97
CA GLY A 178 19.35 0.03 -3.95
C GLY A 178 19.41 0.56 -2.50
N ARG A 179 19.79 1.83 -2.30
CA ARG A 179 20.03 2.40 -0.95
C ARG A 179 18.79 2.44 -0.05
N PHE A 180 17.59 2.42 -0.62
CA PHE A 180 16.35 2.58 0.13
C PHE A 180 15.60 1.26 0.42
N TYR A 181 16.21 0.10 0.16
CA TYR A 181 15.60 -1.20 0.50
C TYR A 181 15.81 -1.61 1.95
N THR A 182 16.92 -1.22 2.58
CA THR A 182 17.25 -1.63 3.95
C THR A 182 17.91 -0.48 4.70
N ALA A 183 17.29 -0.05 5.80
CA ALA A 183 17.76 1.08 6.61
C ALA A 183 18.90 0.69 7.57
N ARG A 184 18.95 -0.57 8.00
CA ARG A 184 20.02 -1.09 8.86
C ARG A 184 20.32 -2.56 8.56
N PRO A 185 21.58 -3.01 8.67
CA PRO A 185 21.94 -4.39 8.38
C PRO A 185 21.16 -5.37 9.25
N PHE A 186 20.81 -6.53 8.69
CA PHE A 186 20.24 -7.63 9.45
C PHE A 186 21.32 -8.18 10.39
N VAL A 187 21.02 -8.16 11.69
CA VAL A 187 21.86 -8.80 12.71
C VAL A 187 21.08 -10.03 13.19
N PRO A 188 21.51 -11.25 12.85
CA PRO A 188 20.85 -12.45 13.35
C PRO A 188 20.99 -12.49 14.87
N LEU A 189 19.87 -12.67 15.57
CA LEU A 189 19.93 -13.13 16.95
C LEU A 189 20.39 -14.59 16.90
N ALA A 190 21.63 -14.84 17.30
CA ALA A 190 22.22 -16.16 17.30
C ALA A 190 21.56 -17.02 18.38
N THR A 191 20.58 -17.82 17.95
CA THR A 191 19.90 -18.81 18.78
C THR A 191 19.82 -20.11 17.99
N ASP A 192 20.03 -21.26 18.63
CA ASP A 192 19.86 -22.61 18.06
C ASP A 192 18.36 -22.90 17.77
N HIS A 193 17.74 -22.10 16.90
CA HIS A 193 16.30 -22.12 16.57
C HIS A 193 15.36 -22.02 17.79
N GLN A 194 15.85 -21.53 18.92
CA GLN A 194 15.02 -21.33 20.11
C GLN A 194 14.14 -20.10 19.95
N LEU A 195 12.91 -20.21 20.47
CA LEU A 195 11.99 -19.07 20.50
C LEU A 195 12.53 -17.96 21.42
N VAL A 196 12.44 -16.73 20.95
CA VAL A 196 12.90 -15.53 21.64
C VAL A 196 11.70 -14.80 22.27
N GLY A 197 11.82 -14.42 23.53
CA GLY A 197 10.80 -13.64 24.24
C GLY A 197 10.80 -12.18 23.82
N CYS A 198 9.62 -11.61 23.57
CA CYS A 198 9.44 -10.17 23.39
C CYS A 198 9.43 -9.46 24.75
N SER A 199 10.19 -8.39 24.92
CA SER A 199 10.28 -7.61 26.17
C SER A 199 9.00 -6.85 26.54
N ILE A 200 8.06 -6.68 25.60
CA ILE A 200 6.81 -5.93 25.82
C ILE A 200 5.63 -6.85 26.08
N CYS A 201 5.39 -7.82 25.19
CA CYS A 201 4.24 -8.72 25.32
C CYS A 201 4.57 -10.05 26.00
N GLU A 202 5.85 -10.32 26.29
CA GLU A 202 6.34 -11.53 26.98
C GLU A 202 6.06 -12.86 26.25
N HIS A 203 5.47 -12.82 25.06
CA HIS A 203 5.28 -13.99 24.21
C HIS A 203 6.58 -14.38 23.52
N ARG A 204 6.67 -15.66 23.11
CA ARG A 204 7.84 -16.23 22.46
C ARG A 204 7.61 -16.36 20.95
N PHE A 205 8.58 -15.94 20.16
CA PHE A 205 8.51 -15.88 18.69
C PHE A 205 9.76 -16.46 18.06
N GLU A 206 9.68 -16.83 16.79
CA GLU A 206 10.82 -17.23 15.99
C GLU A 206 11.84 -16.07 15.88
N PRO A 207 13.16 -16.36 15.84
CA PRO A 207 14.21 -15.34 15.72
C PRO A 207 14.06 -14.40 14.51
N GLU A 208 13.38 -14.87 13.47
CA GLU A 208 13.09 -14.09 12.26
C GLU A 208 12.05 -12.98 12.48
N ASP A 209 11.12 -13.16 13.42
CA ASP A 209 10.02 -12.23 13.75
C ASP A 209 10.34 -11.23 14.87
N VAL A 210 11.54 -11.37 15.47
CA VAL A 210 12.04 -10.47 16.50
C VAL A 210 13.20 -9.63 16.00
N THR A 211 13.39 -8.49 16.64
CA THR A 211 14.54 -7.61 16.41
C THR A 211 14.97 -6.95 17.71
N HIS A 212 16.22 -6.52 17.80
CA HIS A 212 16.68 -5.76 18.96
C HIS A 212 16.23 -4.29 18.85
N CYS A 213 15.58 -3.80 19.90
CA CYS A 213 15.15 -2.41 20.05
C CYS A 213 16.07 -1.66 21.04
N PRO A 214 16.79 -0.61 20.59
CA PRO A 214 17.69 0.15 21.46
C PRO A 214 16.96 0.97 22.54
N ALA A 215 15.67 1.32 22.32
CA ALA A 215 14.90 2.09 23.30
C ALA A 215 14.50 1.27 24.53
N TYR A 216 14.35 -0.05 24.38
CA TYR A 216 13.98 -0.98 25.46
C TYR A 216 15.14 -1.90 25.87
N ASP A 217 16.29 -1.77 25.22
CA ASP A 217 17.47 -2.64 25.37
C ASP A 217 17.12 -4.14 25.37
N GLY A 218 16.29 -4.57 24.41
CA GLY A 218 15.72 -5.92 24.40
C GLY A 218 15.16 -6.35 23.05
N ALA A 219 14.83 -7.64 22.95
CA ALA A 219 14.16 -8.20 21.77
C ALA A 219 12.68 -7.79 21.76
N ILE A 220 12.20 -7.28 20.63
CA ILE A 220 10.81 -6.88 20.41
C ILE A 220 10.26 -7.64 19.19
N CYS A 221 9.02 -8.10 19.27
CA CYS A 221 8.35 -8.70 18.11
C CYS A 221 7.89 -7.62 17.11
N SER A 222 7.71 -8.01 15.85
CA SER A 222 7.28 -7.11 14.76
C SER A 222 6.00 -6.33 15.09
N LEU A 223 5.00 -6.96 15.72
CA LEU A 223 3.74 -6.31 16.09
C LEU A 223 3.94 -5.24 17.17
N CYS A 224 4.63 -5.57 18.28
CA CYS A 224 4.93 -4.59 19.33
C CYS A 224 5.79 -3.43 18.79
N CYS A 225 6.73 -3.70 17.88
CA CYS A 225 7.50 -2.65 17.20
C CYS A 225 6.63 -1.75 16.30
N SER A 226 5.57 -2.30 15.69
CA SER A 226 4.63 -1.50 14.89
C SER A 226 3.73 -0.61 15.76
N LEU A 227 3.33 -1.09 16.94
CA LEU A 227 2.43 -0.40 17.85
C LEU A 227 3.14 0.56 18.79
N ASP A 228 4.44 0.40 19.02
CA ASP A 228 5.16 1.26 19.94
C ASP A 228 5.45 2.64 19.30
N ALA A 229 4.91 3.69 19.92
CA ALA A 229 5.16 5.08 19.55
C ALA A 229 6.32 5.71 20.35
N ARG A 230 6.75 5.09 21.45
CA ARG A 230 7.74 5.66 22.37
C ARG A 230 9.17 5.56 21.84
N CYS A 231 9.46 4.55 21.03
CA CYS A 231 10.80 4.36 20.48
C CYS A 231 11.21 5.41 19.43
N GLU A 232 10.27 6.17 18.86
CA GLU A 232 10.49 7.22 17.84
C GLU A 232 11.43 6.78 16.70
N ASP A 233 11.37 5.51 16.31
CA ASP A 233 12.24 4.92 15.29
C ASP A 233 13.76 5.10 15.56
N ALA A 234 14.17 5.19 16.84
CA ALA A 234 15.58 5.29 17.27
C ALA A 234 16.48 4.16 16.75
N CYS A 235 15.87 3.05 16.33
CA CYS A 235 16.56 1.92 15.70
C CYS A 235 17.06 2.18 14.27
N LYS A 236 16.57 3.23 13.60
CA LYS A 236 16.84 3.56 12.19
C LYS A 236 16.94 5.09 11.94
N PRO A 237 17.99 5.77 12.43
CA PRO A 237 18.15 7.21 12.23
C PRO A 237 18.26 7.54 10.73
N GLY A 238 17.59 8.60 10.29
CA GLY A 238 17.54 9.03 8.89
C GLY A 238 16.47 8.32 8.04
N ALA A 239 15.82 7.28 8.56
CA ALA A 239 14.89 6.44 7.81
C ALA A 239 13.41 6.79 8.04
N GLY A 240 13.14 7.71 8.98
CA GLY A 240 11.80 8.21 9.28
C GLY A 240 11.27 9.15 8.19
N TYR A 241 9.96 9.14 7.96
CA TYR A 241 9.34 9.94 6.89
C TYR A 241 9.66 11.44 6.98
N GLN A 242 9.75 12.01 8.18
CA GLN A 242 10.05 13.44 8.38
C GLN A 242 11.46 13.78 7.90
N GLU A 243 12.44 12.97 8.28
CA GLU A 243 13.84 13.18 7.91
C GLU A 243 14.05 12.92 6.42
N GLN A 244 13.42 11.90 5.86
CA GLN A 244 13.44 11.64 4.41
C GLN A 244 12.85 12.81 3.61
N MET A 245 11.72 13.35 4.06
CA MET A 245 11.09 14.52 3.43
C MET A 245 11.99 15.76 3.52
N GLN A 246 12.60 16.00 4.68
CA GLN A 246 13.54 17.12 4.86
C GLN A 246 14.78 16.98 3.99
N GLN A 247 15.37 15.78 3.88
CA GLN A 247 16.50 15.54 2.99
C GLN A 247 16.13 15.71 1.52
N PHE A 248 14.92 15.29 1.13
CA PHE A 248 14.42 15.45 -0.23
C PHE A 248 14.21 16.94 -0.57
N LEU A 249 13.47 17.67 0.27
CA LEU A 249 13.28 19.12 0.11
C LEU A 249 14.62 19.88 0.19
N GLY A 250 15.55 19.42 1.02
CA GLY A 250 16.95 19.86 1.13
C GLY A 250 17.71 19.91 -0.18
N ARG A 251 17.36 19.04 -1.14
CA ARG A 251 18.01 18.98 -2.46
C ARG A 251 17.43 19.97 -3.46
N PHE A 252 16.19 20.43 -3.28
CA PHE A 252 15.49 21.32 -4.21
C PHE A 252 15.33 22.75 -3.67
N LEU A 253 15.30 22.93 -2.35
CA LEU A 253 15.10 24.22 -1.70
C LEU A 253 16.40 24.70 -1.02
N PRO A 254 16.72 25.99 -1.11
CA PRO A 254 17.87 26.56 -0.40
C PRO A 254 17.65 26.55 1.12
N ALA A 255 18.72 26.38 1.90
CA ALA A 255 18.73 26.32 3.37
C ALA A 255 17.86 27.37 4.11
N PRO A 256 17.82 28.66 3.71
CA PRO A 256 16.94 29.64 4.37
C PRO A 256 15.45 29.31 4.23
N LEU A 257 15.02 28.76 3.08
CA LEU A 257 13.61 28.42 2.85
C LEU A 257 13.20 27.18 3.65
N LEU A 258 14.10 26.21 3.83
CA LEU A 258 13.89 25.06 4.72
C LEU A 258 13.78 25.48 6.19
N SER A 259 14.60 26.43 6.62
CA SER A 259 14.52 26.97 7.98
C SER A 259 13.22 27.75 8.22
N ALA A 260 12.73 28.46 7.19
CA ALA A 260 11.45 29.16 7.21
C ALA A 260 10.26 28.18 7.22
N LEU A 261 10.32 27.10 6.43
CA LEU A 261 9.31 26.03 6.44
C LEU A 261 9.21 25.32 7.79
N ARG A 262 10.34 25.16 8.50
CA ARG A 262 10.37 24.58 9.85
C ARG A 262 9.82 25.52 10.93
N SER A 263 9.68 26.80 10.64
CA SER A 263 9.09 27.76 11.60
C SER A 263 7.60 27.51 11.77
N ARG A 264 7.02 27.96 12.91
CA ARG A 264 5.57 27.89 13.14
C ARG A 264 4.77 28.57 12.02
N LEU A 265 5.33 29.65 11.45
CA LEU A 265 4.74 30.37 10.32
C LEU A 265 4.80 29.55 9.02
N GLY A 266 5.89 28.82 8.78
CA GLY A 266 6.05 27.92 7.64
C GLY A 266 5.06 26.77 7.67
N HIS A 267 4.89 26.12 8.83
CA HIS A 267 3.85 25.10 9.02
C HIS A 267 2.45 25.67 8.74
N PHE A 268 2.13 26.84 9.29
CA PHE A 268 0.84 27.50 9.06
C PHE A 268 0.60 27.81 7.59
N LEU A 269 1.57 28.42 6.90
CA LEU A 269 1.47 28.74 5.48
C LEU A 269 1.38 27.48 4.60
N SER A 270 2.12 26.41 4.95
CA SER A 270 2.03 25.14 4.21
C SER A 270 0.65 24.50 4.35
N LEU A 271 0.06 24.50 5.55
CA LEU A 271 -1.29 24.00 5.78
C LEU A 271 -2.32 24.85 5.03
N LEU A 272 -2.16 26.17 5.07
CA LEU A 272 -3.01 27.11 4.35
C LEU A 272 -2.99 26.82 2.84
N VAL A 273 -1.79 26.65 2.25
CA VAL A 273 -1.64 26.37 0.82
C VAL A 273 -2.20 25.00 0.44
N VAL A 274 -1.94 23.96 1.25
CA VAL A 274 -2.47 22.61 0.99
C VAL A 274 -3.99 22.60 1.03
N ILE A 275 -4.59 23.22 2.07
CA ILE A 275 -6.04 23.27 2.21
C ILE A 275 -6.67 24.08 1.08
N ASN A 276 -6.16 25.29 0.80
CA ASN A 276 -6.72 26.13 -0.26
C ASN A 276 -6.49 25.54 -1.65
N GLY A 277 -5.34 24.90 -1.89
CA GLY A 277 -5.05 24.21 -3.15
C GLY A 277 -5.99 23.02 -3.36
N PHE A 278 -6.26 22.24 -2.31
CA PHE A 278 -7.24 21.16 -2.36
C PHE A 278 -8.66 21.68 -2.61
N SER A 279 -9.06 22.76 -1.92
CA SER A 279 -10.36 23.41 -2.17
C SER A 279 -10.49 23.97 -3.58
N ALA A 280 -9.43 24.56 -4.15
CA ALA A 280 -9.42 25.07 -5.52
C ALA A 280 -9.45 23.96 -6.58
N LEU A 281 -8.98 22.75 -6.26
CA LEU A 281 -9.04 21.61 -7.15
C LEU A 281 -10.42 20.92 -7.14
N LEU A 282 -11.21 21.15 -6.09
CA LEU A 282 -12.57 20.64 -5.91
C LEU A 282 -13.67 21.58 -6.43
N LEU A 283 -13.34 22.86 -6.65
CA LEU A 283 -14.21 23.90 -7.20
C LEU A 283 -13.99 24.04 -8.71
#